data_AF-A0A7X8B5Y0-F1
#
_entry.id   AF-A0A7X8B5Y0-F1
#
_cell.length_a   1.000
_cell.length_b   1.000
_cell.length_c   1.000
_cell.angle_alpha   90.00
_cell.angle_beta   90.00
_cell.angle_gamma   90.00
#
_symmetry.space_group_name_H-M   'P 1'
#
loop_
_entity.id
_entity.type
_entity.pdbx_description
1 polymer ?
#
loop_
_entity_poly.entity_id
_entity_poly.type
_entity_poly.pdbx_seq_one_letter_code
_entity_poly.pdbx_strand_id
1 'polypeptide(L)' 'MSFWWEPELASDATATDDDLAAAGLSSRFDDQIDAEEWLSDNYLELADLGVVSVTLFDDDTKVYGPMSLDQA' A
#
# COMPACT_ATOMS: atom_id res chain seq x y z
N MET A 1 -10.63 11.16 -9.49
CA MET A 1 -10.73 9.82 -8.89
C MET A 1 -9.45 9.13 -9.26
N SER A 2 -8.50 9.15 -8.34
CA SER A 2 -7.19 8.53 -8.53
C SER A 2 -6.83 7.91 -7.20
N PHE A 3 -7.07 6.61 -7.11
CA PHE A 3 -6.89 5.86 -5.89
C PHE A 3 -5.43 5.43 -5.75
N TRP A 4 -4.89 5.49 -4.53
CA TRP A 4 -3.51 5.12 -4.25
C TRP A 4 -3.31 4.73 -2.80
N TRP A 5 -2.33 3.85 -2.57
CA TRP A 5 -1.99 3.35 -1.26
C TRP A 5 -0.81 4.12 -0.67
N GLU A 6 -0.99 4.65 0.53
CA GLU A 6 0.09 5.19 1.35
C GLU A 6 0.59 4.10 2.31
N PRO A 7 1.88 3.68 2.21
CA PRO A 7 2.46 2.73 3.15
C PRO A 7 2.87 3.40 4.46
N GLU A 8 2.76 2.64 5.53
CA GLU A 8 3.49 2.85 6.76
C GLU A 8 4.56 1.76 6.87
N LEU A 9 5.83 2.15 6.96
CA LEU A 9 6.95 1.23 7.13
C LEU A 9 7.24 0.97 8.61
N ALA A 10 7.69 -0.25 8.93
CA ALA A 10 8.27 -0.57 10.22
C ALA A 10 9.47 0.34 10.50
N SER A 11 9.73 0.60 11.79
CA SER A 11 10.89 1.42 12.19
C SER A 11 12.24 0.79 11.81
N ASP A 12 12.27 -0.53 11.64
CA ASP A 12 13.45 -1.30 11.20
C ASP A 12 13.39 -1.72 9.73
N ALA A 13 12.36 -1.29 8.97
CA ALA A 13 12.28 -1.57 7.55
C ALA A 13 13.49 -0.96 6.80
N THR A 14 14.00 -1.70 5.83
CA THR A 14 15.13 -1.27 4.99
C THR A 14 14.74 -0.97 3.55
N ALA A 15 13.46 -1.22 3.20
CA ALA A 15 12.94 -0.91 1.89
C ALA A 15 13.02 0.59 1.60
N THR A 16 13.46 0.90 0.39
CA THR A 16 13.50 2.25 -0.14
C THR A 16 12.23 2.55 -0.94
N ASP A 17 12.05 3.82 -1.31
CA ASP A 17 10.96 4.22 -2.21
C ASP A 17 11.02 3.48 -3.57
N ASP A 18 12.24 3.18 -4.05
CA ASP A 18 12.45 2.41 -5.28
C ASP A 18 11.97 0.95 -5.13
N ASP A 19 12.22 0.32 -3.98
CA ASP A 19 11.75 -1.03 -3.69
C ASP A 19 10.22 -1.09 -3.64
N LEU A 20 9.59 -0.10 -3.00
CA LEU A 20 8.12 0.02 -2.93
C LEU A 20 7.51 0.31 -4.31
N ALA A 21 8.16 1.15 -5.11
CA ALA A 21 7.73 1.43 -6.48
C ALA A 21 7.89 0.18 -7.37
N ALA A 22 8.95 -0.61 -7.19
CA ALA A 22 9.15 -1.87 -7.88
C ALA A 22 8.08 -2.92 -7.54
N ALA A 23 7.62 -2.94 -6.28
CA ALA A 23 6.48 -3.74 -5.84
C ALA A 23 5.12 -3.19 -6.31
N GLY A 24 5.11 -2.08 -7.08
CA GLY A 24 3.90 -1.51 -7.66
C GLY A 24 3.10 -0.60 -6.74
N LEU A 25 3.58 -0.29 -5.53
CA LEU A 25 2.84 0.52 -4.55
C LEU A 25 2.63 1.97 -4.98
N SER A 26 3.47 2.48 -5.89
CA SER A 26 3.33 3.81 -6.49
C SER A 26 2.21 3.90 -7.55
N SER A 27 1.53 2.79 -7.83
CA SER A 27 0.46 2.71 -8.83
C SER A 27 -0.75 3.57 -8.46
N ARG A 28 -1.43 4.05 -9.51
CA ARG A 28 -2.70 4.77 -9.41
C ARG A 28 -3.80 3.90 -10.02
N PHE A 29 -4.94 3.86 -9.36
CA PHE A 29 -6.11 3.06 -9.77
C PHE A 29 -7.27 3.99 -10.13
N ASP A 30 -8.10 3.56 -11.08
CA ASP A 30 -9.27 4.31 -11.54
C ASP A 30 -10.40 4.27 -10.49
N ASP A 31 -10.55 3.15 -9.79
CA ASP A 31 -11.51 2.98 -8.71
C ASP A 31 -10.98 2.21 -7.49
N GLN A 32 -11.77 2.24 -6.42
CA GLN A 32 -11.43 1.61 -5.14
C GLN A 32 -11.35 0.09 -5.25
N ILE A 33 -12.18 -0.55 -6.09
CA ILE A 33 -12.22 -2.01 -6.19
C ILE A 33 -10.92 -2.49 -6.81
N ASP A 34 -10.47 -1.87 -7.90
CA ASP A 34 -9.17 -2.17 -8.52
C ASP A 34 -8.00 -2.01 -7.52
N ALA A 35 -8.04 -0.96 -6.68
CA ALA A 35 -7.01 -0.73 -5.66
C ALA A 35 -7.02 -1.83 -4.57
N GLU A 36 -8.19 -2.26 -4.13
CA GLU A 36 -8.38 -3.31 -3.12
C GLU A 36 -8.01 -4.70 -3.67
N GLU A 37 -8.34 -4.99 -4.93
CA GLU A 37 -7.94 -6.23 -5.61
C GLU A 37 -6.41 -6.28 -5.75
N TRP A 38 -5.79 -5.19 -6.20
CA TRP A 38 -4.32 -5.11 -6.28
C TRP A 38 -3.66 -5.33 -4.92
N LEU A 39 -4.17 -4.71 -3.85
CA LEU A 39 -3.62 -4.89 -2.51
C LEU A 39 -3.73 -6.36 -2.08
N SER A 40 -4.85 -7.02 -2.37
CA SER A 40 -5.07 -8.43 -2.01
C SER A 40 -4.08 -9.39 -2.68
N ASP A 41 -3.59 -9.07 -3.88
CA ASP A 41 -2.56 -9.85 -4.56
C ASP A 41 -1.13 -9.49 -4.10
N ASN A 42 -0.88 -8.25 -3.69
CA ASN A 42 0.49 -7.74 -3.45
C ASN A 42 0.85 -7.57 -1.95
N TYR A 43 -0.09 -7.73 -1.02
CA TYR A 43 0.14 -7.46 0.40
C TYR A 43 1.30 -8.25 1.02
N LEU A 44 1.54 -9.48 0.57
CA LEU A 44 2.64 -10.32 1.08
C LEU A 44 4.01 -9.75 0.71
N GLU A 45 4.17 -9.24 -0.51
CA GLU A 45 5.40 -8.63 -0.97
C GLU A 45 5.66 -7.30 -0.24
N LEU A 46 4.60 -6.51 -0.02
CA LEU A 46 4.68 -5.29 0.78
C LEU A 46 5.07 -5.58 2.24
N ALA A 47 4.51 -6.62 2.85
CA ALA A 47 4.87 -7.04 4.19
C ALA A 47 6.33 -7.51 4.28
N ASP A 48 6.84 -8.23 3.28
CA ASP A 48 8.26 -8.64 3.20
C ASP A 48 9.21 -7.42 3.10
N LEU A 49 8.77 -6.36 2.39
CA LEU A 49 9.45 -5.07 2.33
C LEU A 49 9.36 -4.27 3.65
N GLY A 50 8.64 -4.76 4.65
CA GLY A 50 8.48 -4.12 5.96
C GLY A 50 7.38 -3.06 6.01
N VAL A 51 6.43 -3.09 5.06
CA VAL A 51 5.18 -2.31 5.17
C VAL A 51 4.31 -2.93 6.25
N VAL A 52 4.02 -2.18 7.30
CA VAL A 52 3.22 -2.66 8.46
C VAL A 52 1.75 -2.30 8.34
N SER A 53 1.44 -1.22 7.63
CA SER A 53 0.06 -0.83 7.36
C SER A 53 -0.05 -0.05 6.06
N VAL A 54 -1.24 -0.02 5.48
CA VAL A 54 -1.55 0.78 4.29
C VAL A 54 -2.83 1.58 4.49
N THR A 55 -2.88 2.76 3.88
CA THR A 55 -4.05 3.66 3.89
C THR A 55 -4.43 3.98 2.44
N LEU A 56 -5.71 3.84 2.09
CA LEU A 56 -6.20 4.20 0.75
C LEU A 56 -6.61 5.67 0.73
N PHE A 57 -6.17 6.36 -0.30
CA PHE A 57 -6.57 7.72 -0.62
C PHE A 57 -7.24 7.76 -1.99
N ASP A 58 -8.29 8.58 -2.13
CA ASP A 58 -8.76 9.09 -3.43
C ASP A 58 -8.27 10.53 -3.57
N ASP A 59 -7.34 10.76 -4.48
CA ASP A 59 -6.64 12.04 -4.61
C ASP A 59 -5.99 12.45 -3.27
N ASP A 60 -6.43 13.53 -2.62
CA ASP A 60 -5.95 13.95 -1.29
C ASP A 60 -6.83 13.42 -0.12
N THR A 61 -7.93 12.73 -0.41
CA THR A 61 -8.89 12.31 0.61
C THR A 61 -8.64 10.88 1.06
N LYS A 62 -8.37 10.69 2.36
CA LYS A 62 -8.34 9.35 2.96
C LYS A 62 -9.72 8.71 2.90
N VAL A 63 -9.83 7.58 2.21
CA VAL A 63 -11.09 6.85 2.04
C VAL A 63 -11.13 5.54 2.84
N TYR A 64 -9.96 4.95 3.12
CA TYR A 64 -9.87 3.68 3.86
C TYR A 64 -8.57 3.58 4.68
N GLY A 65 -8.60 2.90 5.83
CA GLY A 65 -7.41 2.57 6.63
C GLY A 65 -7.19 3.40 7.92
N PRO A 66 -6.06 3.20 8.64
CA PRO A 66 -4.97 2.29 8.27
C PRO A 66 -5.39 0.82 8.46
N MET A 67 -5.00 -0.02 7.50
CA MET A 67 -5.18 -1.47 7.57
C MET A 67 -3.82 -2.12 7.78
N SER A 68 -3.68 -2.91 8.84
CA SER A 68 -2.44 -3.63 9.12
C SER A 68 -2.20 -4.72 8.08
N LEU A 69 -0.97 -4.77 7.57
CA LEU A 69 -0.46 -5.87 6.75
C LEU A 69 0.29 -6.91 7.59
N ASP A 70 0.44 -6.65 8.90
CA ASP A 70 1.00 -7.58 9.88
C ASP A 70 0.26 -8.92 9.80
N GLN A 71 1.00 -9.95 9.39
CA GLN A 71 0.55 -11.34 9.40
C GLN A 71 0.45 -11.77 10.87
N ALA A 72 -0.76 -11.72 11.45
CA ALA A 72 -1.02 -12.21 12.81
C ALA A 72 -0.58 -13.68 13.02
#